data_AF-A0A1J3GD77-F1
#
_entry.id   AF-A0A1J3GD77-F1
#
_cell.length_a   1.000
_cell.length_b   1.000
_cell.length_c   1.000
_cell.angle_alpha   90.00
_cell.angle_beta   90.00
_cell.angle_gamma   90.00
#
_symmetry.space_group_name_H-M   'P 1'
#
loop_
_entity.id
_entity.type
_entity.pdbx_description
1 polymer ?
#
loop_
_entity_poly.entity_id
_entity_poly.type
_entity_poly.pdbx_seq_one_letter_code
_entity_poly.pdbx_strand_id
1 'polypeptide(L)'
;WKGTCMEGPDFNKSHCNRKLIGARYYTSAGAKSARDANSHGTHTASTAAGAHVNGASDRGLARGTAKGGQPGCRIAVYKVCNDDGCSGSALLKAIDD
;
A
#
# COMPACT_ATOMS: atom_id res chain seq x y z
N TRP A 1 -9.67 -13.87 -6.78
CA TRP A 1 -8.43 -13.36 -6.15
C TRP A 1 -8.01 -14.34 -5.07
N LYS A 2 -6.75 -14.79 -5.06
CA LYS A 2 -6.22 -15.77 -4.11
C LYS A 2 -5.00 -15.24 -3.33
N GLY A 3 -4.73 -13.94 -3.41
CA GLY A 3 -3.63 -13.32 -2.66
C GLY A 3 -3.88 -13.32 -1.16
N THR A 4 -2.84 -13.06 -0.39
CA THR A 4 -2.84 -13.15 1.08
C THR A 4 -2.70 -11.79 1.74
N CYS A 5 -3.18 -11.70 2.97
CA CYS A 5 -2.88 -10.60 3.88
C CYS A 5 -1.83 -11.10 4.88
N MET A 6 -0.55 -10.84 4.58
CA MET A 6 0.57 -11.32 5.37
C MET A 6 0.66 -10.54 6.68
N GLU A 7 0.75 -11.26 7.80
CA GLU A 7 0.84 -10.65 9.12
C GLU A 7 2.27 -10.19 9.42
N GLY A 8 2.37 -9.15 10.23
CA GLY A 8 3.62 -8.54 10.66
C GLY A 8 3.38 -7.51 11.76
N PRO A 9 4.43 -6.84 12.27
CA PRO A 9 4.30 -5.75 13.23
C PRO A 9 3.27 -4.72 12.78
N ASP A 10 2.34 -4.38 13.67
CA ASP A 10 1.22 -3.45 13.46
C ASP A 10 0.36 -3.77 12.22
N PHE A 11 0.39 -5.00 11.72
CA PHE A 11 -0.38 -5.40 10.56
C PHE A 11 -0.88 -6.85 10.69
N ASN A 12 -2.15 -7.03 11.04
CA ASN A 12 -2.80 -8.34 11.07
C ASN A 12 -3.75 -8.54 9.87
N LYS A 13 -4.27 -9.75 9.68
CA LYS A 13 -5.18 -10.11 8.57
C LYS A 13 -6.43 -9.23 8.46
N SER A 14 -6.92 -8.66 9.56
CA SER A 14 -8.13 -7.84 9.57
C SER A 14 -7.95 -6.46 8.94
N HIS A 15 -6.71 -6.03 8.69
CA HIS A 15 -6.46 -4.78 7.96
C HIS A 15 -6.72 -4.89 6.46
N CYS A 16 -6.73 -6.10 5.89
CA CYS A 16 -7.25 -6.29 4.55
C CYS A 16 -8.78 -6.29 4.58
N ASN A 17 -9.38 -5.73 3.54
CA ASN A 17 -10.82 -5.57 3.40
C ASN A 17 -11.22 -5.67 1.92
N ARG A 18 -12.43 -5.21 1.57
CA ARG A 18 -12.92 -5.25 0.17
C ARG A 18 -12.19 -4.29 -0.78
N LYS A 19 -11.43 -3.33 -0.25
CA LYS A 19 -10.63 -2.36 -1.00
C LYS A 19 -9.16 -2.79 -1.08
N LEU A 20 -8.52 -3.01 0.07
CA LEU A 20 -7.18 -3.56 0.18
C LEU A 20 -7.31 -5.09 0.32
N ILE A 21 -7.22 -5.82 -0.79
CA ILE A 21 -7.53 -7.24 -0.86
C ILE A 21 -6.33 -8.17 -0.68
N GLY A 22 -5.13 -7.61 -0.61
CA GLY A 22 -3.88 -8.34 -0.42
C GLY A 22 -2.78 -7.40 0.03
N ALA A 23 -1.90 -7.92 0.89
CA ALA A 23 -0.78 -7.16 1.42
C ALA A 23 0.35 -8.13 1.74
N ARG A 24 1.49 -7.96 1.07
CA ARG A 24 2.70 -8.76 1.25
C ARG A 24 3.91 -7.85 1.36
N TYR A 25 4.99 -8.38 1.94
CA TYR A 25 6.26 -7.68 2.05
C TYR A 25 7.41 -8.64 1.75
N TYR A 26 8.48 -8.10 1.16
CA TYR A 26 9.66 -8.85 0.72
C TYR A 26 10.98 -8.23 1.20
N THR A 27 10.90 -7.29 2.14
CA THR A 27 12.06 -6.60 2.70
C THR A 27 12.86 -7.53 3.61
N SER A 28 14.16 -7.66 3.38
CA SER A 28 15.09 -8.44 4.23
C SER A 28 15.53 -7.69 5.49
N ALA A 29 15.47 -6.35 5.47
CA ALA A 29 15.79 -5.47 6.59
C ALA A 29 14.63 -4.52 6.91
N GLY A 30 14.55 -4.04 8.16
CA GLY A 30 13.47 -3.20 8.66
C GLY A 30 12.24 -3.98 9.17
N ALA A 31 11.14 -3.26 9.40
CA ALA A 31 9.90 -3.86 9.91
C ALA A 31 9.32 -4.87 8.90
N LYS A 32 9.27 -6.14 9.32
CA LYS A 32 8.70 -7.27 8.56
C LYS A 32 7.17 -7.19 8.50
N SER A 33 6.66 -6.16 7.84
CA SER A 33 5.24 -5.82 7.75
C SER A 33 4.96 -5.07 6.45
N ALA A 34 3.77 -5.28 5.89
CA ALA A 34 3.29 -4.53 4.72
C ALA A 34 2.89 -3.09 5.05
N ARG A 35 2.91 -2.69 6.33
CA ARG A 35 2.66 -1.30 6.75
C ARG A 35 3.70 -0.36 6.16
N ASP A 36 3.23 0.70 5.52
CA ASP A 36 4.05 1.74 4.94
C ASP A 36 4.53 2.71 6.04
N ALA A 37 5.84 2.89 6.14
CA ALA A 37 6.47 3.84 7.07
C ALA A 37 7.01 5.09 6.36
N ASN A 38 7.12 5.06 5.02
CA ASN A 38 7.72 6.11 4.21
C ASN A 38 6.65 7.00 3.53
N SER A 39 5.40 6.54 3.44
CA SER A 39 4.23 7.18 2.80
C SER A 39 4.19 7.15 1.28
N HIS A 40 5.32 6.94 0.59
CA HIS A 40 5.37 6.88 -0.88
C HIS A 40 4.38 5.84 -1.44
N GLY A 41 4.35 4.64 -0.85
CA GLY A 41 3.43 3.57 -1.28
C GLY A 41 1.96 3.94 -1.07
N THR A 42 1.66 4.56 0.06
CA THR A 42 0.30 5.06 0.39
C THR A 42 -0.15 6.13 -0.59
N HIS A 43 0.71 7.11 -0.86
CA HIS A 43 0.44 8.18 -1.83
C HIS A 43 0.16 7.58 -3.22
N THR A 44 1.08 6.76 -3.76
CA THR A 44 0.91 6.14 -5.08
C THR A 44 -0.34 5.27 -5.17
N ALA A 45 -0.61 4.43 -4.17
CA ALA A 45 -1.78 3.56 -4.17
C ALA A 45 -3.09 4.36 -4.13
N SER A 46 -3.13 5.45 -3.36
CA SER A 46 -4.29 6.35 -3.32
C SER A 46 -4.49 7.13 -4.62
N THR A 47 -3.42 7.56 -5.30
CA THR A 47 -3.52 8.20 -6.61
C THR A 47 -4.05 7.24 -7.68
N ALA A 48 -3.61 5.97 -7.66
CA ALA A 48 -4.06 4.99 -8.64
C ALA A 48 -5.51 4.57 -8.41
N ALA A 49 -5.85 4.22 -7.16
CA ALA A 49 -7.13 3.59 -6.85
C ALA A 49 -7.68 3.99 -5.47
N GLY A 50 -7.40 5.18 -4.94
CA GLY A 50 -8.01 5.66 -3.69
C GLY A 50 -9.54 5.70 -3.76
N ALA A 51 -10.20 5.36 -2.65
CA ALA A 51 -11.65 5.58 -2.51
C ALA A 51 -11.94 7.09 -2.42
N HIS A 52 -13.21 7.46 -2.57
CA HIS A 52 -13.61 8.86 -2.41
C HIS A 52 -13.43 9.30 -0.96
N VAL A 53 -12.66 10.36 -0.74
CA VAL A 53 -12.46 11.00 0.56
C VAL A 53 -12.88 12.47 0.43
N ASN A 54 -14.04 12.79 1.00
CA ASN A 54 -14.58 14.15 0.96
C ASN A 54 -13.85 15.07 1.94
N GLY A 55 -13.63 16.33 1.54
CA GLY A 55 -12.98 17.32 2.39
C GLY A 55 -11.48 17.10 2.59
N ALA A 56 -10.85 16.30 1.72
CA ALA A 56 -9.40 16.13 1.72
C ALA A 56 -8.71 17.47 1.38
N SER A 57 -7.62 17.77 2.08
CA SER A 57 -6.76 18.93 1.84
C SER A 57 -5.39 18.70 2.45
N ASP A 58 -4.37 19.38 1.94
CA ASP A 58 -3.06 19.46 2.59
C ASP A 58 -2.91 20.85 3.23
N ARG A 59 -3.07 20.91 4.56
CA ARG A 59 -3.01 22.16 5.33
C ARG A 59 -3.93 23.27 4.77
N GLY A 60 -5.07 22.88 4.19
CA GLY A 60 -6.04 23.78 3.55
C GLY A 60 -5.88 23.98 2.04
N LEU A 61 -4.77 23.53 1.45
CA LEU A 61 -4.53 23.54 0.00
C LEU A 61 -5.24 22.38 -0.70
N ALA A 62 -5.55 22.57 -1.99
CA ALA A 62 -6.18 21.57 -2.86
C ALA A 62 -7.45 20.94 -2.26
N ARG A 63 -8.27 21.75 -1.58
CA ARG A 63 -9.47 21.26 -0.91
C ARG A 63 -10.47 20.69 -1.91
N GLY A 64 -10.93 19.46 -1.67
CA GLY A 64 -11.92 18.81 -2.51
C GLY A 64 -12.21 17.37 -2.10
N THR A 65 -12.65 16.56 -3.06
CA THR A 65 -12.79 15.11 -2.89
C THR A 65 -11.60 14.41 -3.52
N ALA A 66 -10.73 13.84 -2.69
CA ALA A 66 -9.64 13.00 -3.17
C ALA A 66 -10.19 11.64 -3.64
N LYS A 67 -9.71 11.17 -4.80
CA LYS A 67 -10.01 9.85 -5.33
C LYS A 67 -8.89 9.38 -6.25
N GLY A 68 -8.76 8.07 -6.42
CA GLY A 68 -7.84 7.53 -7.41
C GLY A 68 -8.36 7.66 -8.85
N GLY A 69 -7.50 7.35 -9.82
CA GLY A 69 -7.88 7.26 -11.23
C GLY A 69 -9.04 6.27 -11.47
N GLN A 70 -9.02 5.14 -10.77
CA GLN A 70 -10.14 4.18 -10.75
C GLN A 70 -10.55 3.82 -9.30
N PRO A 71 -11.49 4.57 -8.68
CA PRO A 71 -11.89 4.36 -7.29
C PRO A 71 -12.56 3.01 -7.03
N GLY A 72 -13.11 2.35 -8.06
CA GLY A 72 -13.73 1.03 -7.96
C GLY A 72 -12.74 -0.14 -7.94
N CYS A 73 -11.46 0.09 -8.29
CA CYS A 73 -10.46 -0.97 -8.33
C CYS A 73 -10.10 -1.46 -6.93
N ARG A 74 -9.69 -2.72 -6.85
CA ARG A 74 -9.13 -3.32 -5.64
C ARG A 74 -7.61 -3.11 -5.65
N ILE A 75 -7.02 -3.04 -4.45
CA ILE A 75 -5.59 -2.81 -4.26
C ILE A 75 -4.98 -4.07 -3.65
N ALA A 76 -3.89 -4.55 -4.25
CA ALA A 76 -2.98 -5.51 -3.63
C ALA A 76 -1.62 -4.82 -3.50
N VAL A 77 -1.05 -4.78 -2.29
CA VAL A 77 0.22 -4.09 -2.02
C VAL A 77 1.34 -5.09 -1.80
N TYR A 78 2.50 -4.76 -2.34
CA TYR A 78 3.72 -5.56 -2.27
C TYR A 78 4.85 -4.64 -1.83
N LYS A 79 5.16 -4.63 -0.53
CA LYS A 79 6.21 -3.76 0.02
C LYS A 79 7.59 -4.37 -0.20
N VAL A 80 8.41 -3.69 -0.98
CA VAL A 80 9.78 -4.13 -1.32
C VAL A 80 10.86 -3.15 -0.87
N CYS A 81 10.46 -1.90 -0.58
CA CYS A 81 11.36 -0.84 -0.17
C CYS A 81 11.34 -0.67 1.36
N ASN A 82 12.49 -0.32 1.91
CA ASN A 82 12.70 0.14 3.28
C ASN A 82 13.53 1.44 3.24
N ASP A 83 14.04 1.88 4.39
CA ASP A 83 14.80 3.13 4.50
C ASP A 83 16.17 3.07 3.77
N ASP A 84 16.72 1.86 3.58
CA ASP A 84 17.95 1.62 2.82
C ASP A 84 17.70 1.51 1.30
N GLY A 85 16.44 1.61 0.86
CA GLY A 85 16.02 1.51 -0.53
C GLY A 85 15.30 0.20 -0.86
N CYS A 86 15.36 -0.22 -2.12
CA CYS A 86 14.62 -1.37 -2.63
C CYS A 86 15.59 -2.37 -3.25
N SER A 87 15.71 -3.57 -2.66
CA SER A 87 16.55 -4.62 -3.24
C SER A 87 15.95 -5.13 -4.55
N GLY A 88 16.77 -5.26 -5.59
CA GLY A 88 16.34 -5.80 -6.89
C GLY A 88 15.78 -7.22 -6.78
N SER A 89 16.33 -8.07 -5.90
CA SER A 89 15.81 -9.42 -5.68
C SER A 89 14.44 -9.42 -4.98
N ALA A 90 14.21 -8.49 -4.04
CA ALA A 90 12.91 -8.32 -3.40
C ALA A 90 11.86 -7.79 -4.39
N LEU A 91 12.26 -6.88 -5.28
CA LEU A 91 11.41 -6.35 -6.35
C LEU A 91 10.97 -7.45 -7.31
N LEU A 92 11.91 -8.28 -7.79
CA LEU A 92 11.59 -9.41 -8.67
C LEU A 92 10.67 -10.42 -7.99
N LYS A 93 10.92 -10.73 -6.71
CA LYS A 93 10.07 -11.65 -5.94
C LYS A 93 8.65 -11.10 -5.72
N ALA A 94 8.48 -9.79 -5.66
CA ALA A 94 7.17 -9.16 -5.56
C ALA A 94 6.40 -9.16 -6.89
N ILE A 95 7.10 -9.02 -8.01
CA ILE A 95 6.49 -9.06 -9.35
C ILE A 95 6.06 -10.49 -9.73
N ASP A 96 6.82 -11.49 -9.31
CA ASP A 96 6.57 -12.92 -9.59
C ASP A 96 5.34 -13.48 -8.85
N ASP A 97 4.83 -12.78 -7.84
CA ASP A 97 3.88 -13.29 -6.86
C ASP A 97 2.41 -12.85 -7.04
#